data_AF-A0A7X9YEX8-F1
#
_entry.id   AF-A0A7X9YEX8-F1
#
_cell.length_a   1.000
_cell.length_b   1.000
_cell.length_c   1.000
_cell.angle_alpha   90.00
_cell.angle_beta   90.00
_cell.angle_gamma   90.00
#
_symmetry.space_group_name_H-M   'P 1'
#
loop_
_entity.id
_entity.type
_entity.pdbx_description
1 polymer ?
#
loop_
_entity_poly.entity_id
_entity_poly.type
_entity_poly.pdbx_seq_one_letter_code
_entity_poly.pdbx_strand_id
1 'polypeptide(L)'
;MKKLIAIIVLVGFVSFAQANDSFVVNAKFYDNKNLIGSPTLVVNSNEEASVSVDSSYSFALIVTPIDDSTVSLATDLKLGGKHMAPSLVVELGKEASINIDGKGLSVLVSKSSS
;
A
#
# COMPACT_ATOMS: atom_id res chain seq x y z
N MET A 1 7.42 -2.00 -66.89
CA MET A 1 8.54 -2.60 -66.10
C MET A 1 9.08 -1.48 -65.22
N LYS A 2 9.18 -1.51 -63.89
CA LYS A 2 9.03 -2.49 -62.80
C LYS A 2 8.39 -1.75 -61.60
N LYS A 3 7.45 -2.38 -60.89
CA LYS A 3 6.85 -1.83 -59.66
C LYS A 3 7.83 -2.08 -58.51
N LEU A 4 8.28 -1.03 -57.83
CA LEU A 4 9.05 -1.15 -56.59
C LEU A 4 8.07 -1.27 -55.41
N ILE A 5 8.08 -2.43 -54.77
CA ILE A 5 7.30 -2.71 -53.56
C ILE A 5 8.11 -2.17 -52.38
N ALA A 6 7.58 -1.16 -51.70
CA ALA A 6 8.15 -0.66 -50.45
C ALA A 6 7.76 -1.60 -49.30
N ILE A 7 8.77 -2.18 -48.65
CA ILE A 7 8.62 -2.97 -47.41
C ILE A 7 8.40 -1.99 -46.25
N ILE A 8 7.23 -2.09 -45.61
CA ILE A 8 6.93 -1.40 -44.36
C ILE A 8 7.42 -2.30 -43.23
N VAL A 9 8.51 -1.90 -42.55
CA VAL A 9 8.95 -2.54 -41.32
C VAL A 9 8.06 -2.04 -40.18
N LEU A 10 7.15 -2.90 -39.74
CA LEU A 10 6.31 -2.66 -38.57
C LEU A 10 7.14 -2.95 -37.30
N VAL A 11 7.66 -1.89 -36.68
CA VAL A 11 8.28 -1.99 -35.35
C VAL A 11 7.15 -2.15 -34.34
N GLY A 12 6.89 -3.41 -33.95
CA GLY A 12 5.91 -3.73 -32.93
C GLY A 12 6.38 -3.22 -31.56
N PHE A 13 5.75 -2.16 -31.06
CA PHE A 13 5.83 -1.78 -29.66
C PHE A 13 5.05 -2.83 -28.85
N VAL A 14 5.76 -3.82 -28.31
CA VAL A 14 5.21 -4.67 -27.25
C VAL A 14 5.18 -3.85 -25.97
N SER A 15 4.03 -3.25 -25.68
CA SER A 15 3.77 -2.64 -24.37
C SER A 15 3.65 -3.77 -23.35
N PHE A 16 4.73 -4.10 -22.65
CA PHE A 16 4.65 -4.91 -21.44
C PHE A 16 3.98 -4.06 -20.36
N ALA A 17 2.66 -4.17 -20.22
CA ALA A 17 1.98 -3.70 -19.03
C ALA A 17 2.52 -4.53 -17.86
N GLN A 18 3.42 -3.95 -17.08
CA GLN A 18 3.82 -4.52 -15.80
C GLN A 18 2.59 -4.48 -14.90
N ALA A 19 2.06 -5.65 -14.54
CA ALA A 19 1.04 -5.71 -13.51
C ALA A 19 1.72 -5.30 -12.19
N ASN A 20 1.42 -4.08 -11.72
CA ASN A 20 1.86 -3.67 -10.40
C ASN A 20 1.15 -4.55 -9.36
N ASP A 21 1.92 -5.14 -8.45
CA ASP A 21 1.36 -5.85 -7.31
C ASP A 21 0.38 -4.93 -6.56
N SER A 22 -0.73 -5.49 -6.10
CA SER A 22 -1.70 -4.80 -5.27
C SER A 22 -1.84 -5.54 -3.95
N PHE A 23 -2.07 -4.80 -2.87
CA PHE A 23 -2.10 -5.33 -1.50
C PHE A 23 -3.38 -4.90 -0.80
N VAL A 24 -3.93 -5.78 0.03
CA VAL A 24 -4.99 -5.45 0.98
C VAL A 24 -4.35 -5.24 2.34
N VAL A 25 -4.52 -4.03 2.88
CA VAL A 25 -4.01 -3.65 4.20
C VAL A 25 -5.18 -3.45 5.14
N ASN A 26 -5.27 -4.33 6.14
CA ASN A 26 -6.22 -4.21 7.23
C ASN A 26 -5.50 -3.52 8.40
N ALA A 27 -5.88 -2.29 8.71
CA ALA A 27 -5.28 -1.54 9.81
C ALA A 27 -6.24 -1.50 11.02
N LYS A 28 -5.69 -1.37 12.22
CA LYS A 28 -6.43 -1.05 13.44
C LYS A 28 -5.71 0.06 14.19
N PHE A 29 -6.45 1.07 14.60
CA PHE A 29 -5.93 2.23 15.33
C PHE A 29 -6.40 2.19 16.77
N TYR A 30 -5.48 2.37 17.70
CA TYR A 30 -5.78 2.34 19.13
C TYR A 30 -5.36 3.65 19.80
N ASP A 31 -6.19 4.16 20.70
CA ASP A 31 -5.83 5.24 21.61
C ASP A 31 -6.00 4.77 23.06
N ASN A 32 -4.89 4.63 23.77
CA ASN A 32 -4.85 4.10 25.14
C ASN A 32 -5.58 2.75 25.27
N LYS A 33 -5.33 1.84 24.31
CA LYS A 33 -5.96 0.51 24.18
C LYS A 33 -7.41 0.50 23.69
N ASN A 34 -8.05 1.66 23.51
CA ASN A 34 -9.38 1.73 22.91
C ASN A 34 -9.26 1.69 21.38
N LEU A 35 -10.00 0.80 20.72
CA LEU A 35 -10.06 0.75 19.25
C LEU A 35 -10.81 1.98 18.72
N ILE A 36 -10.16 2.77 17.88
CA ILE A 36 -10.71 4.00 17.30
C ILE A 36 -11.20 3.77 15.86
N GLY A 37 -10.53 2.89 15.12
CA GLY A 37 -10.89 2.59 13.75
C GLY A 37 -10.22 1.32 13.24
N SER A 38 -10.83 0.70 12.24
CA SER A 38 -10.29 -0.51 11.60
C SER A 38 -10.52 -0.49 10.08
N PRO A 39 -9.89 0.44 9.34
CA PRO A 39 -10.09 0.53 7.90
C PRO A 39 -9.37 -0.60 7.16
N THR A 40 -9.90 -0.93 5.99
CA THR A 40 -9.26 -1.79 5.00
C THR A 40 -8.97 -0.95 3.76
N LEU A 41 -7.73 -0.98 3.29
CA LEU A 41 -7.31 -0.29 2.07
C LEU A 41 -6.80 -1.29 1.05
N VAL A 42 -7.11 -1.04 -0.22
CA VAL A 42 -6.42 -1.67 -1.36
C VAL A 42 -5.35 -0.70 -1.83
N VAL A 43 -4.10 -1.14 -1.86
CA VAL A 43 -2.93 -0.30 -2.10
C VAL A 43 -2.13 -0.91 -3.25
N ASN A 44 -1.98 -0.16 -4.34
CA ASN A 44 -1.06 -0.55 -5.39
C ASN A 44 0.38 -0.35 -4.91
N SER A 45 1.27 -1.26 -5.30
CA SER A 45 2.67 -1.21 -4.96
C SER A 45 3.29 0.14 -5.33
N ASN A 46 3.98 0.76 -4.39
CA ASN A 46 4.67 2.05 -4.53
C ASN A 46 3.76 3.25 -4.84
N GLU A 47 2.44 3.09 -4.68
CA GLU A 47 1.46 4.18 -4.75
C GLU A 47 0.91 4.47 -3.36
N GLU A 48 0.57 5.73 -3.11
CA GLU A 48 -0.06 6.13 -1.85
C GLU A 48 -1.56 5.78 -1.88
N ALA A 49 -2.02 5.13 -0.82
CA ALA A 49 -3.44 5.01 -0.51
C ALA A 49 -3.75 5.75 0.79
N SER A 50 -4.95 6.30 0.91
CA SER A 50 -5.35 7.02 2.12
C SER A 50 -6.82 6.84 2.47
N VAL A 51 -7.12 7.02 3.75
CA VAL A 51 -8.46 7.02 4.32
C VAL A 51 -8.51 8.04 5.46
N SER A 52 -9.62 8.74 5.60
CA SER A 52 -9.85 9.68 6.69
C SER A 52 -11.28 9.63 7.18
N VAL A 53 -11.46 9.80 8.48
CA VAL A 53 -12.76 9.94 9.13
C VAL A 53 -12.73 11.21 9.97
N ASP A 54 -13.28 12.29 9.40
CA ASP A 54 -13.40 13.63 10.00
C ASP A 54 -12.22 13.99 10.93
N SER A 55 -12.51 14.29 12.20
CA SER A 55 -11.52 14.62 13.23
C SER A 55 -11.02 13.39 14.01
N SER A 56 -11.53 12.20 13.71
CA SER A 56 -11.19 10.96 14.43
C SER A 56 -9.81 10.47 14.06
N TYR A 57 -9.56 10.29 12.75
CA TYR A 57 -8.24 9.89 12.24
C TYR A 57 -8.06 10.20 10.75
N SER A 58 -6.80 10.32 10.33
CA SER A 58 -6.38 10.20 8.93
C SER A 58 -5.21 9.23 8.83
N PHE A 59 -5.24 8.35 7.83
CA PHE A 59 -4.20 7.35 7.61
C PHE A 59 -3.87 7.30 6.13
N ALA A 60 -2.60 7.50 5.80
CA ALA A 60 -2.03 7.24 4.49
C ALA A 60 -0.90 6.22 4.60
N LEU A 61 -0.69 5.44 3.54
CA LEU A 61 0.42 4.51 3.47
C LEU A 61 0.89 4.27 2.04
N ILE A 62 2.15 3.89 1.95
CA ILE A 62 2.76 3.31 0.75
C ILE A 62 3.28 1.93 1.12
N VAL A 63 2.97 0.94 0.28
CA VAL A 63 3.47 -0.43 0.39
C VAL A 63 4.54 -0.64 -0.67
N THR A 64 5.75 -1.00 -0.25
CA THR A 64 6.87 -1.33 -1.14
C THR A 64 7.29 -2.78 -0.91
N PRO A 65 7.12 -3.68 -1.90
CA PRO A 65 7.63 -5.05 -1.83
C PRO A 65 9.13 -5.08 -1.59
N ILE A 66 9.57 -5.95 -0.68
CA ILE A 66 10.99 -6.23 -0.44
C ILE A 66 11.34 -7.59 -1.08
N ASP A 67 10.48 -8.60 -0.83
CA ASP A 67 10.55 -9.93 -1.41
C ASP A 67 9.13 -10.53 -1.53
N ASP A 68 9.02 -11.82 -1.88
CA ASP A 68 7.73 -12.50 -2.09
C ASP A 68 6.86 -12.62 -0.82
N SER A 69 7.46 -12.47 0.37
CA SER A 69 6.86 -12.70 1.67
C SER A 69 6.86 -11.47 2.58
N THR A 70 7.64 -10.44 2.28
CA THR A 70 7.76 -9.24 3.10
C THR A 70 7.60 -7.95 2.31
N VAL A 71 7.02 -6.96 2.97
CA VAL A 71 6.83 -5.61 2.42
C VAL A 71 7.22 -4.55 3.45
N SER A 72 7.70 -3.41 2.96
CA SER A 72 7.89 -2.19 3.75
C SER A 72 6.62 -1.35 3.69
N LEU A 73 6.14 -0.89 4.84
CA LEU A 73 5.08 0.10 4.97
C LEU A 73 5.69 1.41 5.45
N ALA A 74 5.57 2.46 4.64
CA ALA A 74 5.69 3.83 5.12
C ALA A 74 4.28 4.35 5.41
N THR A 75 4.06 4.91 6.60
CA THR A 75 2.73 5.35 7.02
C THR A 75 2.74 6.81 7.46
N ASP A 76 1.59 7.47 7.34
CA ASP A 76 1.28 8.77 7.91
C ASP A 76 -0.06 8.63 8.65
N LEU A 77 -0.03 8.69 9.98
CA LEU A 77 -1.19 8.50 10.85
C LEU A 77 -1.41 9.73 11.73
N LYS A 78 -2.57 10.36 11.61
CA LYS A 78 -3.08 11.32 12.58
C LYS A 78 -4.17 10.65 13.41
N LEU A 79 -4.00 10.61 14.73
CA LEU A 79 -4.91 9.96 15.67
C LEU A 79 -4.96 10.74 16.98
N GLY A 80 -6.16 11.16 17.40
CA GLY A 80 -6.35 11.90 18.66
C GLY A 80 -5.50 13.18 18.75
N GLY A 81 -5.41 13.91 17.65
CA GLY A 81 -4.63 15.16 17.55
C GLY A 81 -3.11 14.99 17.47
N LYS A 82 -2.58 13.76 17.54
CA LYS A 82 -1.16 13.47 17.33
C LYS A 82 -0.91 12.97 15.92
N HIS A 83 0.23 13.35 15.35
CA HIS A 83 0.75 12.85 14.08
C HIS A 83 1.91 11.89 14.32
N MET A 84 1.94 10.78 13.60
CA MET A 84 2.97 9.74 13.66
C MET A 84 3.25 9.26 12.25
N ALA A 85 4.51 8.99 11.93
CA ALA A 85 4.90 8.45 10.62
C ALA A 85 5.86 7.25 10.76
N PRO A 86 5.44 6.14 11.37
CA PRO A 86 6.29 4.97 11.51
C PRO A 86 6.48 4.26 10.17
N SER A 87 7.66 3.64 10.02
CA SER A 87 7.94 2.68 8.97
C SER A 87 8.05 1.27 9.58
N LEU A 88 7.42 0.29 8.94
CA LEU A 88 7.43 -1.10 9.40
C LEU A 88 7.82 -2.03 8.26
N VAL A 89 8.62 -3.05 8.56
CA VAL A 89 8.75 -4.23 7.70
C VAL A 89 7.76 -5.26 8.23
N VAL A 90 6.88 -5.76 7.37
CA VAL A 90 5.83 -6.70 7.74
C VAL A 90 5.90 -7.96 6.87
N GLU A 91 5.62 -9.10 7.49
CA GLU A 91 5.45 -10.36 6.78
C GLU A 91 4.00 -10.49 6.31
N LEU A 92 3.81 -10.90 5.05
CA LEU A 92 2.48 -11.10 4.48
C LEU A 92 1.71 -12.18 5.26
N GLY A 93 0.43 -11.91 5.53
CA GLY A 93 -0.46 -12.80 6.27
C GLY A 93 -0.23 -12.83 7.78
N LYS A 94 0.70 -12.02 8.33
CA LYS A 94 0.92 -11.89 9.78
C LYS A 94 0.61 -10.48 10.27
N GLU A 95 0.07 -10.39 11.47
CA GLU A 95 -0.22 -9.10 12.10
C GLU A 95 1.07 -8.51 12.69
N ALA A 96 1.36 -7.26 12.35
CA ALA A 96 2.42 -6.46 12.94
C ALA A 96 1.83 -5.28 13.71
N SER A 97 2.45 -4.88 14.82
CA SER A 97 1.93 -3.80 15.65
C SER A 97 3.04 -2.92 16.21
N ILE A 98 2.73 -1.63 16.34
CA ILE A 98 3.55 -0.63 17.01
C ILE A 98 2.69 0.23 17.93
N ASN A 99 3.24 0.66 19.06
CA ASN A 99 2.62 1.62 19.96
C ASN A 99 3.60 2.76 20.25
N ILE A 100 3.14 4.00 20.07
CA ILE A 100 3.91 5.21 20.33
C ILE A 100 3.05 6.11 21.20
N ASP A 101 3.50 6.42 22.43
CA ASP A 101 2.77 7.25 23.38
C ASP A 101 1.29 6.86 23.60
N GLY A 102 1.01 5.56 23.70
CA GLY A 102 -0.35 5.06 23.89
C GLY A 102 -1.19 5.04 22.61
N LYS A 103 -0.68 5.51 21.47
CA LYS A 103 -1.30 5.42 20.15
C LYS A 103 -0.79 4.17 19.44
N GLY A 104 -1.68 3.22 19.19
CA GLY A 104 -1.36 1.94 18.56
C GLY A 104 -1.74 1.89 17.09
N LEU A 105 -0.88 1.28 16.28
CA LEU A 105 -1.15 0.87 14.90
C LEU A 105 -0.91 -0.64 14.81
N SER A 106 -1.93 -1.40 14.44
CA SER A 106 -1.80 -2.80 14.01
C SER A 106 -2.11 -2.89 12.53
N VAL A 107 -1.35 -3.70 11.79
CA VAL A 107 -1.54 -3.94 10.36
C VAL A 107 -1.43 -5.41 10.03
N LEU A 108 -2.31 -5.88 9.15
CA LEU A 108 -2.24 -7.19 8.49
C LEU A 108 -2.28 -6.95 6.99
N VAL A 109 -1.25 -7.42 6.29
CA VAL A 109 -1.10 -7.20 4.85
C VAL A 109 -1.19 -8.52 4.10
N SER A 110 -1.97 -8.55 3.03
CA SER A 110 -2.06 -9.67 2.10
C SER A 110 -1.95 -9.18 0.67
N LYS A 111 -1.50 -10.03 -0.27
CA LYS A 111 -1.64 -9.72 -1.69
C LYS A 111 -3.13 -9.62 -2.04
N SER A 112 -3.48 -8.63 -2.85
CA SER A 112 -4.79 -8.54 -3.48
C SER A 112 -4.86 -9.66 -4.53
N SER A 113 -5.85 -10.53 -4.44
CA SER A 113 -6.11 -11.52 -5.48
C SER A 113 -6.39 -10.79 -6.79
N SER A 114 -5.60 -11.09 -7.83
CA SER A 114 -5.87 -10.67 -9.22
C SER A 114 -7.11 -11.35 -9.78
#